data_AF-A0A1V5X6N1-F1
#
_entry.id   AF-A0A1V5X6N1-F1
#
_cell.length_a   1.000
_cell.length_b   1.000
_cell.length_c   1.000
_cell.angle_alpha   90.00
_cell.angle_beta   90.00
_cell.angle_gamma   90.00
#
_symmetry.space_group_name_H-M   'P 1'
#
loop_
_entity.id
_entity.type
_entity.pdbx_description
1 polymer ?
#
loop_
_entity_poly.entity_id
_entity_poly.type
_entity_poly.pdbx_seq_one_letter_code
_entity_poly.pdbx_strand_id
1 'polypeptide(L)'
;MEDESGRQDLDSSSDIRFLTFSELVDELCPQYMAMGVSYHEFWHGDYTQLQFYHEAYRLRAEQENFNAWLQGAYIYDALCAVSPVLNANAKRGTKPLPYLKKPYKMNTNETTSAKSPEELQKIHARNAAARFASFVAQWNKRFKNKGGEDNGGNDRPITDRDTGEEQASCK
;
A
#
# COMPACT_ATOMS: atom_id res chain seq x y z
N MET A 1 30.94 -39.31 -35.20
CA MET A 1 32.05 -38.79 -34.39
C MET A 1 32.89 -37.99 -35.36
N GLU A 2 32.82 -36.68 -35.41
CA GLU A 2 32.57 -35.75 -34.30
C GLU A 2 31.69 -34.59 -34.74
N ASP A 3 30.79 -34.25 -33.84
CA ASP A 3 29.95 -33.07 -33.81
C ASP A 3 30.79 -31.93 -33.21
N GLU A 4 30.90 -30.76 -33.87
CA GLU A 4 31.19 -29.49 -33.21
C GLU A 4 30.53 -28.37 -34.01
N SER A 5 29.44 -27.81 -33.48
CA SER A 5 29.41 -26.52 -32.77
C SER A 5 29.50 -25.34 -33.75
N GLY A 6 28.44 -24.56 -33.98
CA GLY A 6 27.62 -23.97 -32.94
C GLY A 6 28.24 -22.64 -32.49
N ARG A 7 28.35 -21.67 -33.40
CA ARG A 7 28.39 -20.24 -33.06
C ARG A 7 27.54 -19.49 -34.08
N GLN A 8 26.28 -19.28 -33.71
CA GLN A 8 25.50 -18.16 -34.24
C GLN A 8 26.02 -16.93 -33.50
N ASP A 9 26.61 -16.01 -34.25
CA ASP A 9 27.12 -14.74 -33.73
C ASP A 9 25.95 -13.89 -33.24
N LEU A 10 25.62 -14.03 -31.96
CA LEU A 10 24.80 -13.11 -31.19
C LEU A 10 25.69 -11.97 -30.71
N ASP A 11 26.14 -11.12 -31.64
CA ASP A 11 26.69 -9.81 -31.28
C ASP A 11 25.66 -8.72 -31.62
N SER A 12 24.56 -8.75 -30.87
CA SER A 12 23.66 -7.59 -30.72
C SER A 12 24.27 -6.64 -29.69
N SER A 13 25.52 -6.25 -29.90
CA SER A 13 26.16 -5.15 -29.19
C SER A 13 25.91 -3.90 -30.02
N SER A 14 25.01 -3.04 -29.53
CA SER A 14 24.61 -1.80 -30.16
C SER A 14 25.81 -1.03 -30.73
N ASP A 15 25.89 -0.94 -32.06
CA ASP A 15 26.82 -0.07 -32.77
C ASP A 15 26.69 1.35 -32.21
N ILE A 16 27.69 1.79 -31.44
CA ILE A 16 27.78 3.17 -30.99
C ILE A 16 28.09 4.00 -32.24
N ARG A 17 27.04 4.47 -32.92
CA ARG A 17 27.17 5.39 -34.04
C ARG A 17 27.53 6.76 -33.49
N PHE A 18 28.76 7.20 -33.78
CA PHE A 18 29.15 8.59 -33.53
C PHE A 18 28.39 9.48 -34.51
N LEU A 19 27.30 10.07 -34.03
CA LEU A 19 26.50 11.03 -34.79
C LEU A 19 27.30 12.33 -34.93
N THR A 20 27.17 12.95 -36.10
CA THR A 20 27.61 14.33 -36.30
C THR A 20 26.71 15.28 -35.50
N PHE A 21 27.21 16.48 -35.18
CA PHE A 21 26.42 17.47 -34.46
C PHE A 21 25.10 17.80 -35.17
N SER A 22 25.11 17.89 -36.50
CA SER A 22 23.89 18.13 -37.30
C SER A 22 22.86 17.02 -37.15
N GLU A 23 23.29 15.76 -37.24
CA GLU A 23 22.38 14.61 -37.11
C GLU A 23 21.77 14.55 -35.69
N LEU A 24 22.57 14.87 -34.67
CA LEU A 24 22.09 14.92 -33.28
C LEU A 24 21.03 16.01 -33.08
N VAL A 25 21.24 17.20 -33.65
CA VAL A 25 20.27 18.31 -33.55
C VAL A 25 18.98 17.99 -34.31
N ASP A 26 19.08 17.30 -35.45
CA ASP A 26 17.92 16.83 -36.21
C ASP A 26 17.10 15.79 -35.43
N GLU A 27 17.74 14.87 -34.71
CA GLU A 27 17.06 13.90 -33.83
C GLU A 27 16.39 14.56 -32.61
N LEU A 28 16.99 15.61 -32.06
CA LEU A 28 16.44 16.35 -30.92
C LEU A 28 15.27 17.26 -31.30
N CYS A 29 15.26 17.79 -32.53
CA CYS A 29 14.22 18.69 -33.03
C CYS A 29 12.77 18.21 -32.74
N PRO A 30 12.36 16.98 -33.11
CA PRO A 30 11.01 16.49 -32.81
C PRO A 30 10.72 16.37 -31.32
N GLN A 31 11.72 16.07 -30.50
CA GLN A 31 11.56 15.98 -29.04
C GLN A 31 11.22 17.35 -28.44
N TYR A 32 11.95 18.40 -28.84
CA TYR A 32 11.66 19.77 -28.39
C TYR A 32 10.35 20.31 -28.96
N MET A 33 9.98 19.93 -30.19
CA MET A 33 8.65 20.24 -30.71
C MET A 33 7.53 19.60 -29.87
N ALA A 34 7.72 18.36 -29.40
CA ALA A 34 6.78 17.72 -28.48
C ALA A 34 6.69 18.41 -27.11
N MET A 35 7.79 19.02 -26.63
CA MET A 35 7.79 19.86 -25.43
C MET A 35 7.07 21.20 -25.63
N GLY A 36 6.85 21.63 -26.88
CA GLY A 36 6.12 22.86 -27.24
C GLY A 36 6.99 23.96 -27.86
N VAL A 37 8.25 23.66 -28.23
CA VAL A 37 9.13 24.62 -28.93
C VAL A 37 8.70 24.74 -30.39
N SER A 38 8.61 25.96 -30.91
CA SER A 38 8.32 26.16 -32.34
C SER A 38 9.55 25.82 -33.20
N TYR A 39 9.34 25.33 -34.42
CA TYR A 39 10.45 24.98 -35.34
C TYR A 39 11.41 26.16 -35.57
N HIS A 40 10.87 27.36 -35.77
CA HIS A 40 11.68 28.56 -35.96
C HIS A 40 12.50 28.93 -34.71
N GLU A 41 11.92 28.81 -33.52
CA GLU A 41 12.60 29.11 -32.25
C GLU A 41 13.66 28.06 -31.91
N PHE A 42 13.49 26.81 -32.32
CA PHE A 42 14.53 25.79 -32.18
C PHE A 42 15.77 26.10 -33.02
N TRP A 43 15.60 26.52 -34.28
CA TRP A 43 16.73 26.79 -35.19
C TRP A 43 17.33 28.18 -35.07
N HIS A 44 16.51 29.18 -34.72
CA HIS A 44 16.90 30.61 -34.73
C HIS A 44 16.77 31.29 -33.36
N GLY A 45 16.25 30.59 -32.35
CA GLY A 45 16.08 31.14 -31.01
C GLY A 45 17.37 31.09 -30.18
N ASP A 46 17.24 31.50 -28.92
CA ASP A 46 18.34 31.42 -27.97
C ASP A 46 18.38 30.02 -27.35
N TYR A 47 19.56 29.40 -27.35
CA TYR A 47 19.76 28.05 -26.80
C TYR A 47 19.40 27.97 -25.31
N THR A 48 19.50 29.08 -24.56
CA THR A 48 19.11 29.12 -23.15
C THR A 48 17.61 28.88 -22.95
N GLN A 49 16.78 29.19 -23.96
CA GLN A 49 15.34 28.99 -23.91
C GLN A 49 14.97 27.51 -23.84
N LEU A 50 15.75 26.65 -24.52
CA LEU A 50 15.51 25.20 -24.52
C LEU A 50 15.57 24.60 -23.12
N GLN A 51 16.40 25.16 -22.23
CA GLN A 51 16.46 24.72 -20.84
C GLN A 51 15.13 24.97 -20.11
N PHE A 52 14.50 26.13 -20.31
CA PHE A 52 13.22 26.46 -19.70
C PHE A 52 12.08 25.56 -20.22
N TYR A 53 12.07 25.24 -21.52
CA TYR A 53 11.10 24.30 -22.08
C TYR A 53 11.28 22.89 -21.51
N HIS A 54 12.52 22.44 -21.35
CA HIS A 54 12.81 21.14 -20.75
C HIS A 54 12.33 21.08 -19.28
N GLU A 55 12.58 22.13 -18.50
CA GLU A 55 12.09 22.25 -17.13
C GLU A 55 10.55 22.30 -17.06
N ALA A 56 9.91 23.05 -17.96
CA ALA A 56 8.45 23.10 -18.05
C ALA A 56 7.85 21.72 -18.40
N TYR A 57 8.50 20.98 -19.30
CA TYR A 57 8.09 19.61 -19.64
C TYR A 57 8.24 18.67 -18.44
N ARG A 58 9.34 18.75 -17.69
CA ARG A 58 9.54 17.97 -16.45
C ARG A 58 8.44 18.25 -15.44
N LEU A 59 8.11 19.52 -15.20
CA LEU A 59 7.03 19.93 -14.29
C LEU A 59 5.67 19.36 -14.73
N ARG A 60 5.37 19.37 -16.04
CA ARG A 60 4.15 18.76 -16.57
C ARG A 60 4.12 17.25 -16.33
N ALA A 61 5.21 16.56 -16.60
CA ALA A 61 5.30 15.11 -16.37
C ALA A 61 5.12 14.75 -14.88
N GLU A 62 5.70 15.54 -13.98
CA GLU A 62 5.50 15.38 -12.52
C GLU A 62 4.03 15.59 -12.12
N GLN A 63 3.36 16.61 -12.69
CA GLN A 63 1.95 16.87 -12.45
C GLN A 63 1.07 15.72 -12.97
N GLU A 64 1.37 15.18 -14.15
CA GLU A 64 0.68 14.03 -14.72
C GLU A 64 0.86 12.77 -13.86
N ASN A 65 2.07 12.51 -13.37
CA ASN A 65 2.34 11.42 -12.45
C ASN A 65 1.54 11.56 -11.15
N PHE A 66 1.51 12.77 -10.57
CA PHE A 66 0.70 13.05 -9.39
C PHE A 66 -0.80 12.83 -9.66
N ASN A 67 -1.30 13.31 -10.81
CA ASN A 67 -2.70 13.15 -11.20
C ASN A 67 -3.05 11.66 -11.41
N ALA A 68 -2.17 10.89 -12.05
CA ALA A 68 -2.35 9.45 -12.24
C ALA A 68 -2.39 8.71 -10.90
N TRP A 69 -1.52 9.10 -9.95
CA TRP A 69 -1.54 8.55 -8.60
C TRP A 69 -2.84 8.86 -7.86
N LEU A 70 -3.32 10.11 -7.93
CA LEU A 70 -4.58 10.53 -7.35
C LEU A 70 -5.77 9.79 -7.98
N GLN A 71 -5.76 9.61 -9.30
CA GLN A 71 -6.75 8.82 -10.02
C GLN A 71 -6.75 7.36 -9.54
N GLY A 72 -5.57 6.77 -9.35
CA GLY A 72 -5.43 5.42 -8.77
C GLY A 72 -6.09 5.30 -7.40
N ALA A 73 -5.93 6.30 -6.54
CA ALA A 73 -6.60 6.35 -5.23
C ALA A 73 -8.13 6.39 -5.36
N TYR A 74 -8.66 7.22 -6.27
CA TYR A 74 -10.10 7.29 -6.54
C TYR A 74 -10.68 5.99 -7.10
N ILE A 75 -9.94 5.32 -8.00
CA ILE A 75 -10.34 4.02 -8.57
C ILE A 75 -10.34 2.95 -7.47
N TYR A 76 -9.30 2.93 -6.64
CA TYR A 76 -9.20 1.99 -5.52
C TYR A 76 -10.42 2.11 -4.57
N ASP A 77 -10.76 3.34 -4.15
CA ASP A 77 -11.91 3.55 -3.26
C ASP A 77 -13.24 3.13 -3.93
N ALA A 78 -13.40 3.41 -5.23
CA ALA A 78 -14.58 2.99 -5.98
C ALA A 78 -14.72 1.46 -6.02
N LEU A 79 -13.61 0.74 -6.26
CA LEU A 79 -13.60 -0.72 -6.26
C LEU A 79 -13.90 -1.28 -4.86
N CYS A 80 -13.35 -0.68 -3.80
CA CYS A 80 -13.68 -1.06 -2.43
C CYS A 80 -15.16 -0.85 -2.11
N ALA A 81 -15.75 0.25 -2.58
CA ALA A 81 -17.17 0.54 -2.37
C ALA A 81 -18.10 -0.45 -3.11
N VAL A 82 -17.68 -0.92 -4.28
CA VAL A 82 -18.45 -1.84 -5.13
C VAL A 82 -18.17 -3.33 -4.81
N SER A 83 -17.06 -3.63 -4.12
CA SER A 83 -16.66 -4.98 -3.69
C SER A 83 -17.79 -5.86 -3.09
N PRO A 84 -18.70 -5.33 -2.23
CA PRO A 84 -19.78 -6.13 -1.66
C PRO A 84 -20.78 -6.68 -2.69
N VAL A 85 -20.92 -6.01 -3.84
CA VAL A 85 -21.81 -6.40 -4.94
C VAL A 85 -21.15 -7.43 -5.85
N LEU A 86 -19.82 -7.33 -6.03
CA LEU A 86 -19.05 -8.18 -6.95
C LEU A 86 -18.63 -9.51 -6.34
N ASN A 87 -18.88 -9.73 -5.04
CA ASN A 87 -18.60 -11.00 -4.40
C ASN A 87 -19.59 -12.10 -4.86
N ALA A 88 -19.08 -13.25 -5.29
CA ALA A 88 -19.88 -14.38 -5.80
C ALA A 88 -20.91 -14.91 -4.77
N ASN A 89 -20.68 -14.67 -3.48
CA ASN A 89 -21.58 -15.07 -2.39
C ASN A 89 -22.39 -13.89 -1.82
N ALA A 90 -22.49 -12.77 -2.54
CA ALA A 90 -23.28 -11.62 -2.11
C ALA A 90 -24.76 -11.99 -2.02
N LYS A 91 -25.42 -11.54 -0.95
CA LYS A 91 -26.86 -11.74 -0.81
C LYS A 91 -27.59 -10.95 -1.90
N ARG A 92 -28.61 -11.55 -2.51
CA ARG A 92 -29.43 -10.90 -3.55
C ARG A 92 -29.99 -9.57 -3.01
N GLY A 93 -29.66 -8.46 -3.67
CA GLY A 93 -30.05 -7.10 -3.24
C GLY A 93 -29.03 -6.35 -2.38
N THR A 94 -27.79 -6.84 -2.24
CA THR A 94 -26.71 -6.10 -1.57
C THR A 94 -26.42 -4.81 -2.34
N LYS A 95 -26.50 -3.67 -1.66
CA LYS A 95 -26.21 -2.34 -2.24
C LYS A 95 -24.73 -2.02 -2.06
N PRO A 96 -24.09 -1.34 -3.04
CA PRO A 96 -22.72 -0.87 -2.88
C PRO A 96 -22.65 0.17 -1.76
N LEU A 97 -21.49 0.28 -1.14
CA LEU A 97 -21.21 1.39 -0.22
C LEU A 97 -21.21 2.70 -1.02
N PRO A 98 -21.66 3.82 -0.43
CA PRO A 98 -21.65 5.10 -1.13
C PRO A 98 -20.21 5.57 -1.35
N TYR A 99 -19.94 6.08 -2.55
CA TYR A 99 -18.65 6.67 -2.92
C TYR A 99 -18.36 7.97 -2.14
N LEU A 100 -17.11 8.45 -2.22
CA LEU A 100 -16.68 9.72 -1.65
C LEU A 100 -17.61 10.87 -2.08
N LYS A 101 -18.11 11.63 -1.09
CA LYS A 101 -18.95 12.82 -1.32
C LYS A 101 -18.14 14.08 -1.65
N LYS A 102 -16.83 14.06 -1.39
CA LYS A 102 -15.92 15.20 -1.53
C LYS A 102 -14.59 14.72 -2.10
N PRO A 103 -13.89 15.55 -2.88
CA PRO A 103 -12.57 15.21 -3.42
C PRO A 103 -11.52 15.14 -2.31
N TYR A 104 -10.42 14.43 -2.59
CA TYR A 104 -9.22 14.47 -1.77
C TYR A 104 -8.67 15.90 -1.71
N LYS A 105 -8.25 16.31 -0.51
CA LYS A 105 -7.65 17.63 -0.30
C LYS A 105 -6.25 17.64 -0.90
N MET A 106 -6.03 18.45 -1.94
CA MET A 106 -4.80 18.46 -2.74
C MET A 106 -3.61 19.00 -1.97
N ASN A 107 -3.78 20.09 -1.21
CA ASN A 107 -2.78 20.69 -0.36
C ASN A 107 -3.50 21.52 0.69
N THR A 108 -3.33 21.17 1.96
CA THR A 108 -3.60 22.10 3.05
C THR A 108 -2.52 21.80 4.06
N ASN A 109 -1.79 22.83 4.50
CA ASN A 109 -0.77 22.77 5.54
C ASN A 109 -1.42 22.45 6.91
N GLU A 110 -2.18 21.36 6.98
CA GLU A 110 -3.01 21.03 8.11
C GLU A 110 -3.08 19.51 8.26
N THR A 111 -2.24 19.06 9.17
CA THR A 111 -2.33 17.92 10.08
C THR A 111 -3.73 17.73 10.69
N THR A 112 -4.80 17.59 9.89
CA THR A 112 -6.17 17.45 10.41
C THR A 112 -7.07 16.57 9.53
N SER A 113 -6.56 15.41 9.06
CA SER A 113 -7.42 14.24 8.79
C SER A 113 -6.66 12.93 8.48
N ALA A 114 -5.32 12.93 8.44
CA ALA A 114 -4.63 11.68 8.73
C ALA A 114 -4.68 11.53 10.23
N LYS A 115 -5.57 10.65 10.73
CA LYS A 115 -5.37 10.11 12.09
C LYS A 115 -3.90 9.75 12.17
N SER A 116 -3.20 10.19 13.21
CA SER A 116 -1.76 9.89 13.31
C SER A 116 -1.57 8.37 13.15
N PRO A 117 -0.42 7.90 12.62
CA PRO A 117 -0.18 6.46 12.50
C PRO A 117 -0.44 5.71 13.82
N GLU A 118 -0.21 6.37 14.96
CA GLU A 118 -0.54 5.88 16.29
C GLU A 118 -2.06 5.73 16.54
N GLU A 119 -2.89 6.65 16.08
CA GLU A 119 -4.35 6.54 16.18
C GLU A 119 -4.91 5.43 15.29
N LEU A 120 -4.37 5.26 14.07
CA LEU A 120 -4.74 4.11 13.23
C LEU A 120 -4.35 2.79 13.89
N GLN A 121 -3.16 2.69 14.50
CA GLN A 121 -2.74 1.50 15.23
C GLN A 121 -3.65 1.22 16.43
N LYS A 122 -4.03 2.24 17.21
CA LYS A 122 -4.98 2.09 18.34
C LYS A 122 -6.36 1.64 17.88
N ILE A 123 -6.86 2.18 16.77
CA ILE A 123 -8.14 1.77 16.17
C ILE A 123 -8.05 0.32 15.68
N HIS A 124 -6.95 -0.05 15.02
CA HIS A 124 -6.74 -1.41 14.52
C HIS A 124 -6.63 -2.42 15.67
N ALA A 125 -5.86 -2.11 16.72
CA ALA A 125 -5.72 -2.93 17.92
C ALA A 125 -7.05 -3.10 18.65
N ARG A 126 -7.83 -2.03 18.80
CA ARG A 126 -9.16 -2.08 19.43
C ARG A 126 -10.15 -2.93 18.62
N ASN A 127 -10.15 -2.78 17.29
CA ASN A 127 -10.99 -3.58 16.41
C ASN A 127 -10.57 -5.05 16.41
N ALA A 128 -9.27 -5.35 16.41
CA ALA A 128 -8.74 -6.70 16.53
C ALA A 128 -9.10 -7.34 17.88
N ALA A 129 -8.95 -6.59 18.98
CA ALA A 129 -9.32 -7.05 20.32
C ALA A 129 -10.83 -7.33 20.44
N ALA A 130 -11.69 -6.49 19.87
CA ALA A 130 -13.14 -6.73 19.87
C ALA A 130 -13.52 -7.98 19.04
N ARG A 131 -12.87 -8.19 17.89
CA ARG A 131 -13.04 -9.41 17.08
C ARG A 131 -12.54 -10.65 17.83
N PHE A 132 -11.42 -10.54 18.53
CA PHE A 132 -10.88 -11.63 19.34
C PHE A 132 -11.79 -11.97 20.54
N ALA A 133 -12.28 -10.95 21.25
CA ALA A 133 -13.18 -11.14 22.39
C ALA A 133 -14.49 -11.81 21.95
N SER A 134 -15.08 -11.40 20.82
CA SER A 134 -16.26 -12.06 20.26
C SER A 134 -15.99 -13.49 19.79
N PHE A 135 -14.81 -13.75 19.20
CA PHE A 135 -14.36 -15.10 18.85
C PHE A 135 -14.23 -16.00 20.09
N VAL A 136 -13.54 -15.55 21.14
CA VAL A 136 -13.37 -16.29 22.41
C VAL A 136 -14.73 -16.54 23.08
N ALA A 137 -15.63 -15.55 23.10
CA ALA A 137 -16.96 -15.73 23.66
C ALA A 137 -17.79 -16.78 22.89
N GLN A 138 -17.67 -16.83 21.56
CA GLN A 138 -18.30 -17.87 20.74
C GLN A 138 -17.65 -19.24 20.95
N TRP A 139 -16.33 -19.29 21.08
CA TRP A 139 -15.55 -20.50 21.38
C TRP A 139 -15.95 -21.10 22.73
N ASN A 140 -16.04 -20.28 23.78
CA ASN A 140 -16.43 -20.72 25.12
C ASN A 140 -17.87 -21.25 25.15
N LYS A 141 -18.79 -20.64 24.40
CA LYS A 141 -20.16 -21.17 24.25
C LYS A 141 -20.20 -22.51 23.50
N ARG A 142 -19.35 -22.68 22.49
CA ARG A 142 -19.19 -23.94 21.73
C ARG A 142 -18.61 -25.07 22.59
N PHE A 143 -17.67 -24.79 23.48
CA PHE A 143 -17.07 -25.79 24.38
C PHE A 143 -17.99 -26.18 25.54
N LYS A 144 -18.75 -25.25 26.12
CA LYS A 144 -19.75 -25.57 27.16
C LYS A 144 -20.87 -26.48 26.66
N ASN A 145 -21.25 -26.36 25.38
CA ASN A 145 -22.28 -27.21 24.78
C ASN A 145 -21.76 -28.59 24.32
N LYS A 146 -20.44 -28.85 24.38
CA LYS A 146 -19.81 -30.09 23.87
C LYS A 146 -19.02 -30.88 24.91
N GLY A 147 -18.99 -30.47 26.18
CA GLY A 147 -18.18 -31.10 27.22
C GLY A 147 -18.86 -31.05 28.58
N GLY A 148 -19.94 -31.81 28.71
CA GLY A 148 -20.63 -32.08 29.97
C GLY A 148 -20.83 -33.57 30.16
N GLU A 149 -19.74 -34.35 30.11
CA GLU A 149 -19.61 -35.68 30.71
C GLU A 149 -18.14 -36.12 30.55
N ASP A 150 -17.32 -35.87 31.57
CA ASP A 150 -16.31 -36.85 31.97
C ASP A 150 -16.02 -36.71 33.47
N ASN A 151 -16.07 -37.85 34.16
CA ASN A 151 -15.91 -38.00 35.59
C ASN A 151 -14.43 -38.00 35.93
N GLY A 152 -14.02 -37.20 36.91
CA GLY A 152 -12.64 -37.19 37.38
C GLY A 152 -12.56 -36.78 38.84
N GLY A 153 -13.10 -37.61 39.72
CA GLY A 153 -12.87 -37.50 41.15
C GLY A 153 -11.38 -37.64 41.45
N ASN A 154 -10.82 -36.68 42.18
CA ASN A 154 -9.61 -36.82 42.98
C ASN A 154 -9.63 -35.70 44.03
N ASP A 155 -10.41 -35.94 45.08
CA ASP A 155 -10.26 -35.26 46.36
C ASP A 155 -8.86 -35.59 46.90
N ARG A 156 -7.93 -34.65 46.81
CA ARG A 156 -6.71 -34.68 47.64
C ARG A 156 -7.00 -33.86 48.90
N PRO A 157 -6.97 -34.46 50.10
CA PRO A 157 -7.16 -33.70 51.32
C PRO A 157 -5.92 -32.82 51.55
N ILE A 158 -6.14 -31.52 51.62
CA ILE A 158 -5.18 -30.57 52.19
C ILE A 158 -5.16 -30.85 53.70
N THR A 159 -4.06 -31.41 54.18
CA THR A 159 -3.81 -31.55 55.62
C THR A 159 -3.39 -30.20 56.17
N ASP A 160 -4.20 -29.65 57.07
CA ASP A 160 -3.87 -28.50 57.89
C ASP A 160 -2.58 -28.75 58.69
N ARG A 161 -1.67 -27.77 58.66
CA ARG A 161 -0.43 -27.79 59.44
C ARG A 161 -0.49 -26.64 60.44
N ASP A 162 -0.96 -27.00 61.63
CA ASP A 162 -0.74 -26.40 62.95
C ASP A 162 -0.26 -24.94 63.00
N THR A 163 -1.19 -24.03 63.27
CA THR A 163 -0.93 -22.80 64.03
C THR A 163 -0.90 -23.13 65.51
N GLY A 164 0.29 -23.36 66.05
CA GLY A 164 0.57 -23.34 67.48
C GLY A 164 1.06 -21.95 67.89
N GLU A 165 0.28 -21.29 68.75
CA GLU A 165 0.66 -20.12 69.53
C GLU A 165 1.89 -20.46 70.41
N GLU A 166 2.90 -19.59 70.47
CA GLU A 166 3.48 -19.25 71.77
C GLU A 166 4.13 -17.87 71.73
N GLN A 167 3.84 -17.12 72.79
CA GLN A 167 4.18 -15.73 72.98
C GLN A 167 5.62 -15.55 73.48
N ALA A 168 6.05 -14.30 73.40
CA ALA A 168 6.74 -13.60 74.49
C ALA A 168 8.26 -13.79 74.69
N SER A 169 8.93 -12.65 74.56
CA SER A 169 9.68 -11.98 75.65
C SER A 169 11.18 -12.23 75.79
N CYS A 170 11.90 -11.12 75.60
CA CYS A 170 13.04 -10.62 76.38
C CYS A 170 14.23 -11.55 76.65
N LYS A 171 15.40 -11.18 76.11
CA LYS A 171 16.40 -10.31 76.77
C LYS A 171 17.56 -10.01 75.83
#